data_AF-A0A2R6D1V3-F1
#
_entry.id   AF-A0A2R6D1V3-F1
#
_cell.length_a   1.000
_cell.length_b   1.000
_cell.length_c   1.000
_cell.angle_alpha   90.00
_cell.angle_beta   90.00
_cell.angle_gamma   90.00
#
_symmetry.space_group_name_H-M   'P 1'
#
loop_
_entity.id
_entity.type
_entity.pdbx_description
1 polymer ?
#
loop_
_entity_poly.entity_id
_entity_poly.type
_entity_poly.pdbx_seq_one_letter_code
_entity_poly.pdbx_strand_id
1 'polypeptide(L)' 'DALVTGEGKQQAYHQAREAGIHVALAGHYATETFGVRSLRARFEAWGLETAFIDHPTGI' A
#
# COMPACT_ATOMS: atom_id res chain seq x y z
N ASP A 1 9.08 -16.02 6.59
CA ASP A 1 7.79 -15.33 6.41
C ASP A 1 7.88 -13.87 6.83
N ALA A 2 7.00 -13.00 6.31
CA ALA A 2 7.03 -11.56 6.58
C ALA A 2 5.63 -10.93 6.58
N LEU A 3 5.47 -9.84 7.33
CA LEU A 3 4.34 -8.92 7.26
C LEU A 3 4.70 -7.74 6.36
N VAL A 4 3.91 -7.49 5.32
CA VAL A 4 4.06 -6.32 4.44
C VAL A 4 2.92 -5.34 4.72
N THR A 5 3.25 -4.08 5.00
CA THR A 5 2.27 -3.03 5.27
C THR A 5 2.80 -1.67 4.80
N GLY A 6 1.97 -0.63 4.85
CA GLY A 6 2.34 0.73 4.45
C GLY A 6 3.25 1.41 5.47
N GLU A 7 2.66 1.89 6.55
CA GLU A 7 3.36 2.64 7.60
C GLU A 7 3.54 1.83 8.88
N GLY A 8 4.61 2.16 9.62
CA GLY A 8 4.89 1.63 10.94
C GLY A 8 5.33 2.74 11.88
N LYS A 9 4.89 2.67 13.14
CA LYS A 9 5.37 3.56 14.21
C LYS A 9 6.64 2.98 14.84
N GLN A 10 7.38 3.81 15.58
CA GLN A 10 8.64 3.40 16.22
C GLN A 10 8.51 2.13 17.09
N GLN A 11 7.35 1.92 17.74
CA GLN A 11 7.08 0.72 18.53
C GLN A 11 7.06 -0.59 17.71
N ALA A 12 6.71 -0.51 16.41
CA ALA A 12 6.64 -1.67 15.54
C ALA A 12 8.00 -2.37 15.39
N TYR A 13 9.12 -1.64 15.53
CA TYR A 13 10.46 -2.23 15.49
C TYR A 13 10.69 -3.25 16.61
N HIS A 14 10.42 -2.86 17.86
CA HIS A 14 10.63 -3.73 19.02
C HIS A 14 9.65 -4.91 19.00
N GLN A 15 8.39 -4.65 18.67
CA GLN A 15 7.37 -5.71 18.54
C GLN A 15 7.75 -6.75 17.48
N ALA A 16 8.19 -6.31 16.30
CA ALA A 16 8.65 -7.22 15.24
C ALA A 16 9.85 -8.05 15.68
N ARG A 17 10.83 -7.41 16.34
CA ARG A 17 12.04 -8.08 16.84
C ARG A 17 11.74 -9.09 17.95
N GLU A 18 10.90 -8.73 18.91
CA GLU A 18 10.49 -9.61 20.02
C GLU A 18 9.65 -10.78 19.54
N ALA A 19 8.79 -10.57 18.53
CA ALA A 19 7.99 -11.63 17.92
C ALA A 19 8.77 -12.50 16.92
N GLY A 20 10.00 -12.12 16.55
CA GLY A 20 10.79 -12.81 15.52
C GLY A 20 10.20 -12.74 14.11
N ILE A 21 9.45 -11.66 13.80
CA ILE A 21 8.75 -11.47 12.51
C ILE A 21 9.50 -10.46 11.65
N HIS A 22 9.71 -10.78 10.38
CA HIS A 22 10.17 -9.79 9.40
C HIS A 22 9.02 -8.86 9.01
N VAL A 23 9.24 -7.54 9.06
CA VAL A 23 8.24 -6.53 8.68
C VAL A 23 8.82 -5.64 7.58
N ALA A 24 8.07 -5.47 6.49
CA ALA A 24 8.37 -4.54 5.41
C ALA A 24 7.37 -3.39 5.43
N LEU A 25 7.87 -2.16 5.67
CA LEU A 25 7.10 -0.93 5.60
C LEU A 25 7.31 -0.32 4.20
N ALA A 26 6.32 -0.47 3.34
CA ALA A 26 6.40 -0.13 1.92
C ALA A 26 5.81 1.26 1.57
N GLY A 27 5.38 2.04 2.58
CA GLY A 27 4.79 3.37 2.43
C GLY A 27 3.28 3.30 2.25
N HIS A 28 2.52 4.10 3.02
CA HIS A 28 1.05 4.04 3.05
C HIS A 28 0.47 4.31 1.67
N TYR A 29 0.84 5.44 1.08
CA TYR A 29 0.40 5.82 -0.27
C TYR A 29 0.73 4.73 -1.29
N ALA A 30 1.98 4.28 -1.30
CA ALA A 30 2.45 3.29 -2.25
C ALA A 30 1.64 1.98 -2.17
N THR A 31 1.33 1.51 -0.96
CA THR A 31 0.56 0.27 -0.74
C THR A 31 -0.93 0.39 -1.05
N GLU A 32 -1.51 1.59 -1.00
CA GLU A 32 -2.95 1.77 -1.20
C GLU A 32 -3.34 2.23 -2.62
N THR A 33 -2.38 2.52 -3.49
CA THR A 33 -2.68 2.90 -4.89
C THR A 33 -3.10 1.73 -5.78
N PHE A 34 -2.72 0.49 -5.44
CA PHE A 34 -2.96 -0.68 -6.31
C PHE A 34 -4.45 -0.96 -6.50
N GLY A 35 -5.23 -0.85 -5.43
CA GLY A 35 -6.67 -1.13 -5.45
C GLY A 35 -7.42 -0.19 -6.39
N VAL A 36 -7.29 1.12 -6.19
CA VAL A 36 -7.97 2.12 -7.04
C VAL A 36 -7.54 2.03 -8.50
N ARG A 37 -6.26 1.74 -8.78
CA ARG A 37 -5.76 1.54 -10.15
C ARG A 37 -6.35 0.29 -10.81
N SER A 38 -6.56 -0.78 -10.06
CA SER A 38 -7.16 -2.02 -10.59
C SER A 38 -8.62 -1.84 -11.03
N LEU A 39 -9.35 -0.88 -10.43
CA LEU A 39 -10.74 -0.59 -10.80
C LEU A 39 -10.90 -0.05 -12.23
N ARG A 40 -9.83 0.49 -12.83
CA ARG A 40 -9.85 0.95 -14.24
C ARG A 40 -10.40 -0.12 -15.17
N ALA A 41 -9.92 -1.36 -15.08
CA ALA A 41 -10.35 -2.44 -15.96
C ALA A 41 -11.86 -2.74 -15.79
N ARG A 42 -12.39 -2.59 -14.57
CA ARG A 42 -13.82 -2.76 -14.31
C ARG A 42 -14.65 -1.65 -14.94
N PHE A 43 -14.18 -0.41 -14.86
CA PHE A 43 -14.87 0.76 -15.43
C PHE A 43 -14.77 0.83 -16.95
N GLU A 44 -13.65 0.41 -17.54
CA GLU A 44 -13.50 0.25 -18.99
C GLU A 44 -14.52 -0.73 -19.56
N ALA A 45 -14.80 -1.84 -18.86
CA ALA A 45 -15.84 -2.80 -19.26
C ALA A 45 -17.27 -2.22 -19.22
N TRP A 46 -17.46 -1.05 -18.58
CA TRP A 46 -18.73 -0.30 -18.57
C TRP A 46 -18.74 0.84 -19.58
N GLY A 47 -17.68 0.99 -20.38
CA GLY A 47 -17.52 2.07 -21.34
C GLY A 47 -17.12 3.42 -20.72
N LEU A 48 -16.55 3.42 -19.51
CA LEU A 48 -16.11 4.63 -18.84
C LEU A 48 -14.61 4.85 -19.03
N GLU A 49 -14.24 6.08 -19.39
CA GLU A 49 -12.85 6.53 -19.38
C GLU A 49 -12.43 6.91 -17.96
N THR A 50 -11.22 6.52 -17.55
CA THR A 50 -10.71 6.81 -16.20
C THR A 50 -9.28 7.31 -16.23
N ALA A 51 -8.99 8.32 -15.40
CA ALA A 51 -7.65 8.82 -15.16
C ALA A 51 -7.22 8.51 -13.71
N PHE A 52 -5.97 8.09 -13.54
CA PHE A 52 -5.35 8.04 -12.22
C PHE A 52 -4.52 9.30 -12.04
N ILE A 53 -4.80 10.06 -10.98
CA ILE A 53 -4.07 11.28 -10.64
C ILE A 53 -3.09 10.92 -9.52
N ASP A 54 -1.81 10.88 -9.87
CA ASP A 54 -0.75 10.53 -8.94
C ASP A 54 -0.37 11.75 -8.08
N HIS A 55 -0.39 11.58 -6.75
CA HIS A 55 0.02 12.61 -5.79
C HIS A 55 0.78 11.97 -4.62
N PRO A 56 2.03 11.53 -4.85
CA PRO A 56 2.83 10.87 -3.82
C PRO A 56 3.15 11.82 -2.66
N THR A 57 2.98 11.34 -1.44
CA THR A 57 3.20 12.12 -0.21
C THR A 57 4.63 12.03 0.30
N GLY A 58 5.40 11.03 -0.14
CA GLY A 58 6.77 10.78 0.35
C GLY A 58 6.83 10.19 1.76
N ILE A 59 5.69 9.73 2.28
CA ILE A 59 5.51 9.10 3.60
C ILE A 59 4.94 7.70 3.40
#